data_AF-Q5BAH9-F1
#
_entry.id   AF-Q5BAH9-F1
#
_cell.length_a   1.000
_cell.length_b   1.000
_cell.length_c   1.000
_cell.angle_alpha   90.00
_cell.angle_beta   90.00
_cell.angle_gamma   90.00
#
_symmetry.space_group_name_H-M   'P 1'
#
loop_
_entity.id
_entity.type
_entity.pdbx_description
1 polymer ?
#
loop_
_entity_poly.entity_id
_entity_poly.type
_entity_poly.pdbx_seq_one_letter_code
_entity_poly.pdbx_strand_id
1 'polypeptide(L)'
;MSDDEVDHELIALLRKSLGLGGGAANPGAAETKVLQNAQYVFDNAIDVALNPSKTKEAAETIWRQMQKKKYSTSSWSEHELHPKAKDESTVDFIFTMDLLNFSFWSAEPEGKRFAIEYRGKKWTGYWSLVAALRRALDEGIEITNPEFWVDEEECSEELIRHVFRSATDEDMPLLKERLECLREAGRVLCNDFDGSFTNCIYSSNRSAAALVNLLAESFSCFRDEVVFQGRRVRFYKRAQILVADLWACFDGEGYGEFQDIDKITMFADYRIPQMLHFLGCLMYSPSLETRIRKQEEIPSGSNWEIELRATSIWCVELIRREIEKQHPEVKSVKTEKSTSNGHSSLSHSNGLSHPNGHCRETSQTQNGNDDQMDTQAPQTGHFRRHSRHSSAASNAPLGTGVSINAILIDFFLYDTMKELEKQGRENSTFIFTETLSAGSRDVYTRC
;
A
#
# COMPACT_ATOMS: atom_id res chain seq x y z
N MET A 1 -12.20 -36.57 34.77
CA MET A 1 -12.41 -36.60 33.31
C MET A 1 -12.59 -35.15 32.94
N SER A 2 -11.66 -34.62 32.14
CA SER A 2 -11.44 -33.18 31.90
C SER A 2 -12.53 -32.60 31.01
N ASP A 3 -13.10 -31.48 31.45
CA ASP A 3 -14.16 -30.71 30.76
C ASP A 3 -13.58 -29.46 30.04
N ASP A 4 -12.27 -29.46 29.76
CA ASP A 4 -11.51 -28.32 29.20
C ASP A 4 -11.05 -28.56 27.75
N GLU A 5 -11.80 -29.34 26.95
CA GLU A 5 -11.55 -29.39 25.50
C GLU A 5 -12.31 -28.28 24.79
N VAL A 6 -11.56 -27.37 24.16
CA VAL A 6 -12.11 -26.31 23.32
C VAL A 6 -12.87 -26.95 22.15
N ASP A 7 -14.17 -26.68 22.08
CA ASP A 7 -15.02 -27.17 20.99
C ASP A 7 -14.68 -26.44 19.69
N HIS A 8 -13.76 -27.04 18.94
CA HIS A 8 -13.31 -26.55 17.63
C HIS A 8 -14.46 -26.46 16.60
N GLU A 9 -15.54 -27.22 16.79
CA GLU A 9 -16.70 -27.19 15.90
C GLU A 9 -17.56 -25.94 16.18
N LEU A 10 -17.70 -25.55 17.45
CA LEU A 10 -18.36 -24.30 17.85
C LEU A 10 -17.57 -23.07 17.37
N ILE A 11 -16.24 -23.09 17.44
CA ILE A 11 -15.38 -22.03 16.90
C ILE A 11 -15.54 -21.93 15.38
N ALA A 12 -15.56 -23.06 14.66
CA ALA A 12 -15.80 -23.07 13.22
C ALA A 12 -17.19 -22.52 12.85
N LEU A 13 -18.20 -22.79 13.68
CA LEU A 13 -19.57 -22.31 13.49
C LEU A 13 -19.70 -20.80 13.79
N LEU A 14 -19.00 -20.31 14.82
CA LEU A 14 -18.86 -18.88 15.11
C LEU A 14 -18.14 -18.16 13.97
N ARG A 15 -17.01 -18.70 13.49
CA ARG A 15 -16.30 -18.20 12.31
C ARG A 15 -17.24 -18.12 11.11
N LYS A 16 -18.04 -19.15 10.84
CA LYS A 16 -19.03 -19.13 9.76
C LYS A 16 -20.13 -18.09 9.95
N SER A 17 -20.61 -17.89 11.17
CA SER A 17 -21.64 -16.87 11.48
C SER A 17 -21.12 -15.43 11.40
N LEU A 18 -19.81 -15.24 11.61
CA LEU A 18 -19.09 -13.98 11.49
C LEU A 18 -18.54 -13.75 10.07
N GLY A 19 -18.78 -14.66 9.12
CA GLY A 19 -18.27 -14.54 7.74
C GLY A 19 -16.79 -14.94 7.54
N LEU A 20 -16.15 -15.45 8.60
CA LEU A 20 -14.76 -15.96 8.62
C LEU A 20 -14.66 -17.45 8.22
N GLY A 21 -15.80 -18.15 8.16
CA GLY A 21 -15.85 -19.53 7.67
C GLY A 21 -15.86 -19.53 6.15
N GLY A 22 -14.74 -19.93 5.54
CA GLY A 22 -14.46 -19.95 4.09
C GLY A 22 -15.43 -20.75 3.21
N GLY A 23 -16.72 -20.40 3.23
CA GLY A 23 -17.55 -20.51 2.04
C GLY A 23 -17.09 -19.46 1.04
N ALA A 24 -17.14 -19.78 -0.25
CA ALA A 24 -16.78 -18.86 -1.32
C ALA A 24 -17.72 -17.65 -1.36
N ALA A 25 -17.55 -16.71 -0.43
CA ALA A 25 -17.84 -15.31 -0.72
C ALA A 25 -16.97 -15.00 -1.93
N ASN A 26 -17.60 -14.73 -3.06
CA ASN A 26 -16.89 -14.38 -4.29
C ASN A 26 -15.94 -13.22 -3.96
N PRO A 27 -14.60 -13.39 -3.96
CA PRO A 27 -13.67 -12.37 -3.49
C PRO A 27 -13.88 -11.05 -4.24
N GLY A 28 -14.25 -11.12 -5.52
CA GLY A 28 -14.62 -9.96 -6.33
C GLY A 28 -15.87 -9.20 -5.87
N ALA A 29 -16.69 -9.75 -4.97
CA ALA A 29 -17.86 -9.09 -4.39
C ALA A 29 -17.58 -8.34 -3.08
N ALA A 30 -16.40 -8.54 -2.45
CA ALA A 30 -16.05 -7.83 -1.22
C ALA A 30 -15.93 -6.32 -1.49
N GLU A 31 -16.53 -5.49 -0.64
CA GLU A 31 -16.49 -4.03 -0.76
C GLU A 31 -16.05 -3.43 0.57
N THR A 32 -15.08 -2.51 0.53
CA THR A 32 -14.66 -1.75 1.73
C THR A 32 -15.74 -0.78 2.18
N LYS A 33 -16.57 -0.31 1.23
CA LYS A 33 -17.57 0.77 1.36
C LYS A 33 -16.97 2.15 1.63
N VAL A 34 -15.64 2.28 1.67
CA VAL A 34 -14.93 3.56 1.92
C VAL A 34 -15.32 4.59 0.86
N LEU A 35 -15.20 4.24 -0.42
CA LEU A 35 -15.51 5.19 -1.50
C LEU A 35 -16.97 5.66 -1.50
N GLN A 36 -17.91 4.74 -1.24
CA GLN A 36 -19.34 5.07 -1.15
C GLN A 36 -19.64 5.98 0.05
N ASN A 37 -18.95 5.77 1.18
CA ASN A 37 -19.10 6.61 2.36
C ASN A 37 -18.46 7.98 2.14
N ALA A 38 -17.30 8.04 1.49
CA ALA A 38 -16.64 9.29 1.11
C ALA A 38 -17.53 10.15 0.21
N GLN A 39 -18.15 9.54 -0.81
CA GLN A 39 -19.13 10.22 -1.66
C GLN A 39 -20.31 10.75 -0.84
N TYR A 40 -20.88 9.94 0.06
CA TYR A 40 -22.01 10.36 0.90
C TYR A 40 -21.67 11.58 1.76
N VAL A 41 -20.49 11.60 2.40
CA VAL A 41 -20.06 12.76 3.17
C VAL A 41 -19.86 13.96 2.26
N PHE A 42 -19.18 13.80 1.12
CA PHE A 42 -18.98 14.89 0.15
C PHE A 42 -20.30 15.51 -0.32
N ASP A 43 -21.30 14.69 -0.66
CA ASP A 43 -22.62 15.15 -1.13
C ASP A 43 -23.39 15.94 -0.05
N ASN A 44 -22.99 15.82 1.23
CA ASN A 44 -23.62 16.45 2.38
C ASN A 44 -22.67 17.37 3.18
N ALA A 45 -21.48 17.66 2.64
CA ALA A 45 -20.48 18.51 3.25
C ALA A 45 -20.89 19.98 3.19
N ILE A 46 -20.54 20.76 4.22
CA ILE A 46 -20.89 22.19 4.33
C ILE A 46 -19.62 23.04 4.32
N ASP A 47 -18.54 22.54 4.91
CA ASP A 47 -17.30 23.26 5.13
C ASP A 47 -16.22 22.95 4.10
N VAL A 48 -16.37 21.86 3.34
CA VAL A 48 -15.40 21.42 2.33
C VAL A 48 -16.08 21.19 1.00
N ALA A 49 -15.56 21.79 -0.06
CA ALA A 49 -16.07 21.64 -1.42
C ALA A 49 -14.96 21.37 -2.43
N LEU A 50 -15.33 20.86 -3.60
CA LEU A 50 -14.40 20.66 -4.72
C LEU A 50 -14.58 21.73 -5.79
N ASN A 51 -13.46 22.15 -6.39
CA ASN A 51 -13.46 22.99 -7.58
C ASN A 51 -13.35 22.12 -8.85
N PRO A 52 -14.43 21.96 -9.63
CA PRO A 52 -14.44 21.01 -10.75
C PRO A 52 -13.43 21.32 -11.87
N SER A 53 -13.12 22.61 -12.10
CA SER A 53 -12.10 22.99 -13.10
C SER A 53 -10.72 22.59 -12.61
N LYS A 54 -10.41 22.90 -11.34
CA LYS A 54 -9.10 22.58 -10.75
C LYS A 54 -8.88 21.09 -10.58
N THR A 55 -9.91 20.31 -10.26
CA THR A 55 -9.82 18.85 -10.24
C THR A 55 -9.43 18.28 -11.62
N LYS A 56 -9.97 18.82 -12.72
CA LYS A 56 -9.60 18.41 -14.09
C LYS A 56 -8.20 18.86 -14.49
N GLU A 57 -7.82 20.09 -14.14
CA GLU A 57 -6.45 20.60 -14.35
C GLU A 57 -5.41 19.77 -13.57
N ALA A 58 -5.75 19.37 -12.35
CA ALA A 58 -4.92 18.51 -11.51
C ALA A 58 -4.77 17.11 -12.12
N ALA A 59 -5.85 16.51 -12.65
CA ALA A 59 -5.79 15.23 -13.33
C ALA A 59 -4.76 15.21 -14.47
N GLU A 60 -4.78 16.20 -15.37
CA GLU A 60 -3.82 16.29 -16.46
C GLU A 60 -2.39 16.58 -15.96
N THR A 61 -2.26 17.42 -14.92
CA THR A 61 -0.96 17.75 -14.32
C THR A 61 -0.31 16.52 -13.67
N ILE A 62 -1.06 15.79 -12.86
CA ILE A 62 -0.63 14.56 -12.17
C ILE A 62 -0.23 13.53 -13.21
N TRP A 63 -1.08 13.27 -14.21
CA TRP A 63 -0.81 12.32 -15.27
C TRP A 63 0.52 12.62 -15.99
N ARG A 64 0.70 13.85 -16.49
CA ARG A 64 1.95 14.25 -17.17
C ARG A 64 3.18 14.10 -16.29
N GLN A 65 3.09 14.45 -15.02
CA GLN A 65 4.22 14.35 -14.10
C GLN A 65 4.56 12.89 -13.76
N MET A 66 3.56 12.05 -13.54
CA MET A 66 3.77 10.61 -13.32
C MET A 66 4.44 9.96 -14.53
N GLN A 67 3.99 10.28 -15.76
CA GLN A 67 4.63 9.78 -16.99
C GLN A 67 6.08 10.28 -17.11
N LYS A 68 6.32 11.56 -16.86
CA LYS A 68 7.66 12.16 -16.93
C LYS A 68 8.63 11.54 -15.91
N LYS A 69 8.15 11.28 -14.69
CA LYS A 69 8.94 10.63 -13.61
C LYS A 69 9.00 9.11 -13.75
N LYS A 70 8.25 8.50 -14.68
CA LYS A 70 8.03 7.05 -14.78
C LYS A 70 7.61 6.45 -13.43
N TYR A 71 6.70 7.14 -12.74
CA TYR A 71 6.31 6.80 -11.37
C TYR A 71 5.63 5.43 -11.34
N SER A 72 6.08 4.55 -10.44
CA SER A 72 5.59 3.18 -10.33
C SER A 72 5.76 2.65 -8.90
N THR A 73 5.26 1.45 -8.61
CA THR A 73 5.43 0.76 -7.32
C THR A 73 6.90 0.49 -6.97
N SER A 74 7.80 0.47 -7.96
CA SER A 74 9.22 0.18 -7.74
C SER A 74 9.88 1.15 -6.76
N SER A 75 9.40 2.39 -6.68
CA SER A 75 9.92 3.41 -5.77
C SER A 75 9.86 2.99 -4.30
N TRP A 76 8.87 2.19 -3.91
CA TRP A 76 8.76 1.63 -2.56
C TRP A 76 9.94 0.70 -2.28
N SER A 77 10.25 -0.22 -3.22
CA SER A 77 11.34 -1.18 -3.09
C SER A 77 12.73 -0.56 -3.19
N GLU A 78 12.87 0.67 -3.70
CA GLU A 78 14.14 1.35 -3.90
C GLU A 78 14.75 1.89 -2.59
N HIS A 79 13.93 2.21 -1.58
CA HIS A 79 14.41 2.86 -0.35
C HIS A 79 15.37 1.97 0.47
N GLU A 80 16.41 2.58 1.07
CA GLU A 80 17.50 1.84 1.72
C GLU A 80 17.10 1.09 3.00
N LEU A 81 16.03 1.54 3.66
CA LEU A 81 15.55 0.94 4.89
C LEU A 81 14.53 -0.19 4.68
N HIS A 82 13.87 -0.25 3.52
CA HIS A 82 12.88 -1.29 3.26
C HIS A 82 13.54 -2.66 3.01
N PRO A 83 12.88 -3.76 3.43
CA PRO A 83 13.33 -5.11 3.10
C PRO A 83 13.48 -5.30 1.59
N LYS A 84 14.53 -6.03 1.19
CA LYS A 84 14.77 -6.39 -0.23
C LYS A 84 14.33 -7.82 -0.57
N ALA A 85 14.22 -8.67 0.46
CA ALA A 85 13.66 -10.00 0.31
C ALA A 85 12.16 -9.91 0.03
N LYS A 86 11.61 -10.93 -0.62
CA LYS A 86 10.18 -11.08 -0.89
C LYS A 86 9.67 -12.38 -0.26
N ASP A 87 9.89 -12.53 1.05
CA ASP A 87 9.50 -13.69 1.84
C ASP A 87 8.58 -13.29 3.01
N GLU A 88 8.25 -14.25 3.87
CA GLU A 88 7.39 -14.06 5.04
C GLU A 88 7.96 -13.01 6.02
N SER A 89 9.28 -12.92 6.19
CA SER A 89 9.89 -11.92 7.07
C SER A 89 9.63 -10.48 6.58
N THR A 90 9.53 -10.28 5.26
CA THR A 90 9.13 -9.00 4.67
C THR A 90 7.66 -8.69 4.96
N VAL A 91 6.79 -9.69 4.94
CA VAL A 91 5.37 -9.54 5.31
C VAL A 91 5.25 -9.11 6.78
N ASP A 92 5.95 -9.79 7.69
CA ASP A 92 5.93 -9.47 9.12
C ASP A 92 6.47 -8.06 9.40
N PHE A 93 7.53 -7.66 8.68
CA PHE A 93 8.07 -6.31 8.78
C PHE A 93 7.07 -5.27 8.31
N ILE A 94 6.42 -5.45 7.16
CA ILE A 94 5.39 -4.53 6.64
C ILE A 94 4.22 -4.45 7.61
N PHE A 95 3.75 -5.59 8.12
CA PHE A 95 2.67 -5.63 9.11
C PHE A 95 3.01 -4.84 10.37
N THR A 96 4.19 -5.09 10.95
CA THR A 96 4.66 -4.37 12.15
C THR A 96 4.80 -2.87 11.89
N MET A 97 5.34 -2.51 10.74
CA MET A 97 5.53 -1.13 10.33
C MET A 97 4.19 -0.39 10.22
N ASP A 98 3.21 -0.95 9.51
CA ASP A 98 1.90 -0.32 9.31
C ASP A 98 0.97 -0.41 10.52
N LEU A 99 1.20 -1.39 11.39
CA LEU A 99 0.60 -1.44 12.72
C LEU A 99 1.02 -0.23 13.56
N LEU A 100 2.24 0.26 13.39
CA LEU A 100 2.82 1.37 14.14
C LEU A 100 2.86 2.70 13.36
N ASN A 101 2.34 2.73 12.13
CA ASN A 101 2.41 3.87 11.22
C ASN A 101 1.34 4.94 11.52
N PHE A 102 1.52 5.65 12.65
CA PHE A 102 0.62 6.76 13.05
C PHE A 102 1.36 7.80 13.88
N SER A 103 0.93 9.07 13.82
CA SER A 103 1.39 10.16 14.70
C SER A 103 2.92 10.38 14.77
N PHE A 104 3.50 10.96 13.71
CA PHE A 104 4.89 11.44 13.70
C PHE A 104 5.02 12.96 13.81
N TRP A 105 3.92 13.64 14.13
CA TRP A 105 3.91 15.08 14.28
C TRP A 105 4.65 15.50 15.56
N SER A 106 5.30 16.65 15.49
CA SER A 106 5.94 17.28 16.64
C SER A 106 5.78 18.80 16.58
N ALA A 107 5.50 19.38 17.75
CA ALA A 107 5.52 20.83 17.95
C ALA A 107 6.96 21.40 17.99
N GLU A 108 7.95 20.53 18.16
CA GLU A 108 9.35 20.94 18.29
C GLU A 108 9.93 21.39 16.94
N PRO A 109 10.92 22.30 16.97
CA PRO A 109 11.72 22.63 15.80
C PRO A 109 12.46 21.40 15.25
N GLU A 110 12.72 21.36 13.93
CA GLU A 110 13.27 20.20 13.20
C GLU A 110 14.47 19.51 13.87
N GLY A 111 15.37 20.26 14.53
CA GLY A 111 16.55 19.71 15.20
C GLY A 111 16.26 18.95 16.49
N LYS A 112 15.13 19.21 17.13
CA LYS A 112 14.72 18.66 18.44
C LYS A 112 13.67 17.55 18.34
N ARG A 113 13.09 17.37 17.14
CA ARG A 113 12.06 16.36 16.90
C ARG A 113 12.60 14.96 17.13
N PHE A 114 11.72 14.06 17.56
CA PHE A 114 11.98 12.64 17.70
C PHE A 114 12.71 12.12 16.47
N ALA A 115 13.86 11.47 16.73
CA ALA A 115 14.72 11.01 15.67
C ALA A 115 15.44 9.73 16.08
N ILE A 116 15.79 8.93 15.10
CA ILE A 116 16.53 7.69 15.30
C ILE A 116 17.85 7.78 14.56
N GLU A 117 18.95 7.61 15.28
CA GLU A 117 20.25 7.39 14.65
C GLU A 117 20.42 5.92 14.32
N TYR A 118 20.65 5.64 13.04
CA TYR A 118 20.85 4.30 12.51
C TYR A 118 21.73 4.34 11.27
N ARG A 119 22.75 3.47 11.23
CA ARG A 119 23.76 3.39 10.15
C ARG A 119 24.44 4.74 9.85
N GLY A 120 24.76 5.51 10.89
CA GLY A 120 25.45 6.81 10.78
C GLY A 120 24.61 7.93 10.18
N LYS A 121 23.28 7.76 10.09
CA LYS A 121 22.33 8.77 9.64
C LYS A 121 21.26 9.00 10.70
N LYS A 122 20.79 10.25 10.80
CA LYS A 122 19.65 10.65 11.63
C LYS A 122 18.36 10.60 10.80
N TRP A 123 17.39 9.83 11.25
CA TRP A 123 16.09 9.63 10.60
C TRP A 123 14.99 10.32 11.40
N THR A 124 14.04 10.95 10.71
CA THR A 124 12.91 11.68 11.32
C THR A 124 11.60 11.32 10.63
N GLY A 125 10.47 11.63 11.27
CA GLY A 125 9.15 11.32 10.74
C GLY A 125 8.93 9.82 10.58
N TYR A 126 8.22 9.41 9.53
CA TYR A 126 8.01 8.00 9.20
C TYR A 126 9.32 7.18 9.15
N TRP A 127 10.41 7.76 8.61
CA TRP A 127 11.67 7.03 8.49
C TRP A 127 12.34 6.70 9.83
N SER A 128 12.02 7.44 10.90
CA SER A 128 12.53 7.08 12.23
C SER A 128 11.91 5.79 12.75
N LEU A 129 10.62 5.53 12.48
CA LEU A 129 9.97 4.25 12.78
C LEU A 129 10.67 3.09 12.04
N VAL A 130 10.82 3.21 10.72
CA VAL A 130 11.46 2.16 9.91
C VAL A 130 12.90 1.90 10.40
N ALA A 131 13.64 2.97 10.70
CA ALA A 131 15.00 2.86 11.26
C ALA A 131 15.01 2.18 12.64
N ALA A 132 14.05 2.47 13.53
CA ALA A 132 13.95 1.84 14.84
C ALA A 132 13.68 0.33 14.72
N LEU A 133 12.75 -0.08 13.86
CA LEU A 133 12.45 -1.50 13.63
C LEU A 133 13.66 -2.25 13.06
N ARG A 134 14.35 -1.66 12.07
CA ARG A 134 15.57 -2.28 11.49
C ARG A 134 16.70 -2.35 12.51
N ARG A 135 16.86 -1.31 13.32
CA ARG A 135 17.85 -1.31 14.41
C ARG A 135 17.56 -2.39 15.45
N ALA A 136 16.30 -2.59 15.84
CA ALA A 136 15.91 -3.64 16.77
C ALA A 136 16.22 -5.04 16.22
N LEU A 137 15.92 -5.30 14.94
CA LEU A 137 16.26 -6.56 14.28
C LEU A 137 17.79 -6.77 14.21
N ASP A 138 18.56 -5.74 13.87
CA ASP A 138 20.04 -5.80 13.87
C ASP A 138 20.61 -6.03 15.29
N GLU A 139 19.89 -5.61 16.33
CA GLU A 139 20.21 -5.85 17.75
C GLU A 139 19.75 -7.24 18.25
N GLY A 140 19.10 -8.04 17.41
CA GLY A 140 18.60 -9.38 17.75
C GLY A 140 17.27 -9.39 18.51
N ILE A 141 16.53 -8.27 18.51
CA ILE A 141 15.20 -8.18 19.10
C ILE A 141 14.17 -8.60 18.05
N GLU A 142 13.32 -9.58 18.38
CA GLU A 142 12.27 -10.11 17.50
C GLU A 142 11.04 -9.18 17.42
N ILE A 143 11.27 -7.88 17.12
CA ILE A 143 10.23 -6.85 17.14
C ILE A 143 9.11 -7.07 16.12
N THR A 144 9.27 -8.00 15.18
CA THR A 144 8.26 -8.37 14.17
C THR A 144 7.50 -9.66 14.51
N ASN A 145 7.79 -10.30 15.65
CA ASN A 145 7.21 -11.58 16.04
C ASN A 145 5.97 -11.37 16.95
N PRO A 146 4.77 -11.86 16.56
CA PRO A 146 3.56 -11.79 17.38
C PRO A 146 3.66 -12.48 18.75
N GLU A 147 4.39 -13.58 18.85
CA GLU A 147 4.59 -14.29 20.12
C GLU A 147 5.39 -13.44 21.12
N PHE A 148 6.45 -12.78 20.62
CA PHE A 148 7.20 -11.80 21.39
C PHE A 148 6.28 -10.65 21.86
N TRP A 149 5.37 -10.16 21.00
CA TRP A 149 4.43 -9.10 21.39
C TRP A 149 3.35 -9.50 22.38
N VAL A 150 3.15 -10.77 22.73
CA VAL A 150 2.20 -11.15 23.79
C VAL A 150 2.88 -11.50 25.11
N ASP A 151 4.18 -11.78 25.07
CA ASP A 151 4.98 -12.03 26.27
C ASP A 151 5.36 -10.70 26.97
N GLU A 152 4.82 -10.47 28.16
CA GLU A 152 5.07 -9.25 28.94
C GLU A 152 6.47 -9.20 29.57
N GLU A 153 7.12 -10.35 29.76
CA GLU A 153 8.47 -10.44 30.30
C GLU A 153 9.50 -10.15 29.20
N GLU A 154 9.35 -10.80 28.05
CA GLU A 154 10.25 -10.61 26.90
C GLU A 154 10.06 -9.22 26.26
N CYS A 155 8.82 -8.77 26.06
CA CYS A 155 8.52 -7.48 25.40
C CYS A 155 8.15 -6.36 26.42
N SER A 156 8.94 -6.22 27.48
CA SER A 156 8.71 -5.21 28.53
C SER A 156 8.62 -3.76 27.99
N GLU A 157 7.96 -2.87 28.74
CA GLU A 157 7.87 -1.45 28.37
C GLU A 157 9.27 -0.82 28.27
N GLU A 158 10.20 -1.23 29.14
CA GLU A 158 11.60 -0.82 29.12
C GLU A 158 12.31 -1.25 27.84
N LEU A 159 12.07 -2.48 27.35
CA LEU A 159 12.64 -2.95 26.09
C LEU A 159 12.07 -2.17 24.91
N ILE A 160 10.76 -1.90 24.91
CA ILE A 160 10.12 -1.09 23.87
C ILE A 160 10.63 0.35 23.88
N ARG A 161 10.85 0.94 25.06
CA ARG A 161 11.55 2.23 25.21
C ARG A 161 12.96 2.18 24.64
N HIS A 162 13.68 1.09 24.85
CA HIS A 162 15.01 0.88 24.26
C HIS A 162 14.96 0.76 22.73
N VAL A 163 14.01 0.01 22.16
CA VAL A 163 13.82 -0.10 20.70
C VAL A 163 13.61 1.29 20.08
N PHE A 164 12.70 2.06 20.66
CA PHE A 164 12.33 3.41 20.18
C PHE A 164 13.15 4.54 20.78
N ARG A 165 14.30 4.24 21.42
CA ARG A 165 15.14 5.27 22.06
C ARG A 165 15.58 6.34 21.05
N SER A 166 15.29 7.59 21.41
CA SER A 166 15.50 8.75 20.56
C SER A 166 16.97 9.19 20.55
N ALA A 167 17.38 9.81 19.45
CA ALA A 167 18.65 10.55 19.33
C ALA A 167 18.48 12.03 19.71
N THR A 168 17.30 12.44 20.21
CA THR A 168 16.96 13.77 20.69
C THR A 168 16.25 13.70 22.05
N ASP A 169 15.98 14.87 22.64
CA ASP A 169 15.24 14.96 23.91
C ASP A 169 13.75 14.63 23.76
N GLU A 170 13.18 14.71 22.56
CA GLU A 170 11.81 14.26 22.32
C GLU A 170 11.77 12.73 22.18
N ASP A 171 10.95 12.09 23.01
CA ASP A 171 10.65 10.66 23.00
C ASP A 171 9.73 10.26 21.83
N MET A 172 9.63 8.96 21.57
CA MET A 172 8.70 8.42 20.58
C MET A 172 7.26 8.80 20.95
N PRO A 173 6.54 9.54 20.08
CA PRO A 173 5.16 9.88 20.34
C PRO A 173 4.30 8.62 20.50
N LEU A 174 3.44 8.64 21.51
CA LEU A 174 2.43 7.60 21.77
C LEU A 174 3.02 6.18 21.92
N LEU A 175 4.17 6.08 22.58
CA LEU A 175 4.86 4.81 22.77
C LEU A 175 3.98 3.75 23.46
N LYS A 176 3.16 4.18 24.42
CA LYS A 176 2.27 3.27 25.16
C LYS A 176 1.19 2.69 24.24
N GLU A 177 0.56 3.53 23.44
CA GLU A 177 -0.47 3.14 22.49
C GLU A 177 0.08 2.24 21.38
N ARG A 178 1.34 2.45 20.99
CA ARG A 178 2.05 1.53 20.08
C ARG A 178 2.23 0.16 20.69
N LEU A 179 2.64 0.09 21.95
CA LEU A 179 2.73 -1.19 22.67
C LEU A 179 1.36 -1.85 22.81
N GLU A 180 0.31 -1.09 23.12
CA GLU A 180 -1.06 -1.61 23.16
C GLU A 180 -1.50 -2.19 21.80
N CYS A 181 -1.16 -1.53 20.69
CA CYS A 181 -1.41 -2.05 19.34
C CYS A 181 -0.65 -3.36 19.06
N LEU A 182 0.63 -3.46 19.45
CA LEU A 182 1.42 -4.70 19.31
C LEU A 182 0.80 -5.84 20.12
N ARG A 183 0.40 -5.57 21.37
CA ARG A 183 -0.19 -6.57 22.27
C ARG A 183 -1.54 -7.04 21.76
N GLU A 184 -2.36 -6.13 21.24
CA GLU A 184 -3.63 -6.45 20.61
C GLU A 184 -3.42 -7.32 19.36
N ALA A 185 -2.59 -6.88 18.43
CA ALA A 185 -2.33 -7.60 17.20
C ALA A 185 -1.70 -8.97 17.46
N GLY A 186 -0.76 -9.04 18.41
CA GLY A 186 -0.15 -10.29 18.86
C GLY A 186 -1.19 -11.28 19.37
N ARG A 187 -2.11 -10.86 20.24
CA ARG A 187 -3.19 -11.72 20.74
C ARG A 187 -4.09 -12.22 19.62
N VAL A 188 -4.47 -11.35 18.68
CA VAL A 188 -5.31 -11.73 17.53
C VAL A 188 -4.58 -12.75 16.66
N LEU A 189 -3.31 -12.50 16.33
CA LEU A 189 -2.53 -13.41 15.49
C LEU A 189 -2.29 -14.77 16.14
N CYS A 190 -1.87 -14.79 17.41
CA CYS A 190 -1.60 -16.04 18.12
C CYS A 190 -2.87 -16.88 18.33
N ASN A 191 -4.04 -16.26 18.57
CA ASN A 191 -5.28 -16.99 18.84
C ASN A 191 -6.03 -17.41 17.57
N ASP A 192 -6.06 -16.54 16.56
CA ASP A 192 -6.96 -16.70 15.42
C ASP A 192 -6.24 -17.04 14.11
N PHE A 193 -4.93 -16.81 14.03
CA PHE A 193 -4.13 -16.92 12.80
C PHE A 193 -2.81 -17.67 12.98
N ASP A 194 -2.73 -18.57 13.97
CA ASP A 194 -1.56 -19.44 14.24
C ASP A 194 -0.23 -18.66 14.34
N GLY A 195 -0.28 -17.45 14.89
CA GLY A 195 0.90 -16.61 15.11
C GLY A 195 1.50 -15.97 13.85
N SER A 196 0.90 -16.10 12.67
CA SER A 196 1.44 -15.56 11.41
C SER A 196 0.44 -14.66 10.68
N PHE A 197 0.89 -13.46 10.26
CA PHE A 197 0.07 -12.55 9.47
C PHE A 197 -0.18 -13.07 8.04
N THR A 198 0.67 -13.97 7.52
CA THR A 198 0.43 -14.58 6.19
C THR A 198 -0.90 -15.33 6.14
N ASN A 199 -1.36 -15.89 7.26
CA ASN A 199 -2.66 -16.54 7.37
C ASN A 199 -3.83 -15.55 7.20
N CYS A 200 -3.68 -14.29 7.60
CA CYS A 200 -4.65 -13.23 7.28
C CYS A 200 -4.70 -12.97 5.77
N ILE A 201 -3.53 -12.91 5.11
CA ILE A 201 -3.43 -12.74 3.65
C ILE A 201 -4.10 -13.91 2.93
N TYR A 202 -3.82 -15.15 3.32
CA TYR A 202 -4.47 -16.34 2.72
C TYR A 202 -5.98 -16.35 2.94
N SER A 203 -6.45 -15.93 4.12
CA SER A 203 -7.88 -15.82 4.44
C SER A 203 -8.62 -14.79 3.56
N SER A 204 -7.91 -13.79 3.03
CA SER A 204 -8.50 -12.81 2.11
C SER A 204 -8.77 -13.34 0.70
N ASN A 205 -8.27 -14.52 0.37
CA ASN A 205 -8.42 -15.18 -0.94
C ASN A 205 -8.13 -14.24 -2.13
N ARG A 206 -6.98 -13.55 -2.08
CA ARG A 206 -6.52 -12.58 -3.09
C ARG A 206 -7.46 -11.40 -3.33
N SER A 207 -8.30 -11.03 -2.35
CA SER A 207 -9.08 -9.79 -2.39
C SER A 207 -8.51 -8.75 -1.42
N ALA A 208 -8.11 -7.61 -1.98
CA ALA A 208 -7.69 -6.42 -1.25
C ALA A 208 -8.82 -5.92 -0.34
N ALA A 209 -10.06 -5.86 -0.86
CA ALA A 209 -11.20 -5.41 -0.07
C ALA A 209 -11.55 -6.38 1.08
N ALA A 210 -11.41 -7.69 0.86
CA ALA A 210 -11.59 -8.68 1.91
C ALA A 210 -10.52 -8.54 3.00
N LEU A 211 -9.25 -8.34 2.63
CA LEU A 211 -8.17 -8.14 3.60
C LEU A 211 -8.38 -6.87 4.44
N VAL A 212 -8.77 -5.75 3.81
CA VAL A 212 -9.11 -4.50 4.54
C VAL A 212 -10.24 -4.74 5.56
N ASN A 213 -11.31 -5.42 5.16
CA ASN A 213 -12.43 -5.71 6.06
C ASN A 213 -12.01 -6.65 7.20
N LEU A 214 -11.25 -7.70 6.89
CA LEU A 214 -10.73 -8.65 7.88
C LEU A 214 -9.86 -7.94 8.93
N LEU A 215 -9.00 -7.01 8.50
CA LEU A 215 -8.19 -6.18 9.40
C LEU A 215 -9.07 -5.34 10.33
N ALA A 216 -10.03 -4.57 9.78
CA ALA A 216 -10.89 -3.71 10.59
C ALA A 216 -11.84 -4.47 11.54
N GLU A 217 -12.20 -5.71 11.18
CA GLU A 217 -13.06 -6.57 11.98
C GLU A 217 -12.30 -7.25 13.11
N SER A 218 -11.13 -7.83 12.81
CA SER A 218 -10.34 -8.65 13.74
C SER A 218 -9.42 -7.81 14.64
N PHE A 219 -8.91 -6.69 14.14
CA PHE A 219 -7.97 -5.81 14.84
C PHE A 219 -8.63 -4.44 15.05
N SER A 220 -9.03 -4.15 16.30
CA SER A 220 -9.64 -2.86 16.66
C SER A 220 -8.77 -1.66 16.32
N CYS A 221 -7.44 -1.78 16.43
CA CYS A 221 -6.50 -0.71 16.05
C CYS A 221 -6.52 -0.32 14.56
N PHE A 222 -7.12 -1.14 13.69
CA PHE A 222 -7.34 -0.84 12.27
C PHE A 222 -8.77 -0.33 11.98
N ARG A 223 -9.68 -0.33 12.96
CA ARG A 223 -11.09 0.02 12.81
C ARG A 223 -11.31 1.54 12.85
N ASP A 224 -10.98 2.18 11.73
CA ASP A 224 -11.17 3.62 11.49
C ASP A 224 -12.59 3.89 10.92
N GLU A 225 -13.54 4.08 11.85
CA GLU A 225 -14.96 4.39 11.59
C GLU A 225 -15.42 5.61 12.41
N VAL A 226 -16.31 6.42 11.82
CA VAL A 226 -16.91 7.60 12.48
C VAL A 226 -18.42 7.65 12.21
N VAL A 227 -19.16 8.51 12.93
CA VAL A 227 -20.57 8.77 12.67
C VAL A 227 -20.74 10.17 12.09
N PHE A 228 -21.27 10.26 10.87
CA PHE A 228 -21.58 11.51 10.20
C PHE A 228 -23.07 11.58 9.89
N GLN A 229 -23.76 12.59 10.43
CA GLN A 229 -25.21 12.78 10.23
C GLN A 229 -26.04 11.51 10.51
N GLY A 230 -25.71 10.79 11.59
CA GLY A 230 -26.40 9.57 11.99
C GLY A 230 -26.06 8.32 11.17
N ARG A 231 -25.13 8.42 10.20
CA ARG A 231 -24.66 7.30 9.39
C ARG A 231 -23.22 6.95 9.75
N ARG A 232 -22.94 5.65 9.87
CA ARG A 232 -21.56 5.16 9.99
C ARG A 232 -20.79 5.37 8.69
N VAL A 233 -19.61 5.96 8.80
CA VAL A 233 -18.65 6.23 7.73
C VAL A 233 -17.36 5.48 8.02
N ARG A 234 -16.81 4.82 7.01
CA ARG A 234 -15.59 4.02 7.08
C ARG A 234 -14.47 4.70 6.30
N PHE A 235 -13.28 4.79 6.91
CA PHE A 235 -12.07 5.27 6.24
C PHE A 235 -11.02 4.17 6.13
N TYR A 236 -10.88 3.34 7.17
CA TYR A 236 -9.95 2.19 7.21
C TYR A 236 -8.53 2.54 6.70
N LYS A 237 -8.05 3.74 7.02
CA LYS A 237 -6.83 4.31 6.41
C LYS A 237 -5.63 3.37 6.55
N ARG A 238 -5.27 2.97 7.77
CA ARG A 238 -4.12 2.09 8.02
C ARG A 238 -4.28 0.69 7.43
N ALA A 239 -5.49 0.14 7.41
CA ALA A 239 -5.75 -1.14 6.78
C ALA A 239 -5.56 -1.07 5.26
N GLN A 240 -5.99 0.04 4.64
CA GLN A 240 -5.76 0.29 3.22
C GLN A 240 -4.27 0.51 2.89
N ILE A 241 -3.52 1.21 3.75
CA ILE A 241 -2.06 1.38 3.60
C ILE A 241 -1.37 0.02 3.63
N LEU A 242 -1.67 -0.84 4.61
CA LEU A 242 -1.08 -2.17 4.71
C LEU A 242 -1.25 -2.99 3.42
N VAL A 243 -2.47 -3.01 2.87
CA VAL A 243 -2.75 -3.73 1.63
C VAL A 243 -2.01 -3.12 0.44
N ALA A 244 -1.90 -1.79 0.39
CA ALA A 244 -1.16 -1.10 -0.64
C ALA A 244 0.36 -1.34 -0.55
N ASP A 245 0.93 -1.40 0.64
CA ASP A 245 2.34 -1.66 0.88
C ASP A 245 2.71 -3.11 0.55
N LEU A 246 1.87 -4.08 0.88
CA LEU A 246 2.01 -5.47 0.41
C LEU A 246 1.96 -5.53 -1.12
N TRP A 247 0.97 -4.90 -1.74
CA TRP A 247 0.82 -4.87 -3.19
C TRP A 247 2.06 -4.25 -3.86
N ALA A 248 2.54 -3.10 -3.36
CA ALA A 248 3.67 -2.38 -3.92
C ALA A 248 4.99 -3.12 -3.70
N CYS A 249 5.23 -3.66 -2.49
CA CYS A 249 6.45 -4.38 -2.16
C CYS A 249 6.64 -5.64 -3.01
N PHE A 250 5.56 -6.38 -3.24
CA PHE A 250 5.59 -7.63 -3.99
C PHE A 250 5.27 -7.46 -5.48
N ASP A 251 5.14 -6.23 -5.98
CA ASP A 251 4.81 -5.89 -7.38
C ASP A 251 3.51 -6.56 -7.90
N GLY A 252 2.55 -6.79 -7.00
CA GLY A 252 1.29 -7.47 -7.32
C GLY A 252 1.40 -8.98 -7.49
N GLU A 253 2.50 -9.60 -7.04
CA GLU A 253 2.72 -11.05 -7.09
C GLU A 253 2.80 -11.64 -5.67
N GLY A 254 2.72 -12.98 -5.53
CA GLY A 254 2.89 -13.66 -4.24
C GLY A 254 1.97 -13.12 -3.14
N TYR A 255 2.55 -12.62 -2.04
CA TYR A 255 1.81 -12.03 -0.92
C TYR A 255 1.12 -10.69 -1.25
N GLY A 256 1.49 -10.02 -2.35
CA GLY A 256 0.84 -8.81 -2.84
C GLY A 256 -0.14 -9.05 -3.99
N GLU A 257 -0.45 -10.30 -4.33
CA GLU A 257 -1.37 -10.62 -5.42
C GLU A 257 -2.84 -10.38 -5.02
N PHE A 258 -3.39 -9.25 -5.47
CA PHE A 258 -4.80 -8.88 -5.26
C PHE A 258 -5.54 -8.67 -6.58
N GLN A 259 -6.68 -9.34 -6.74
CA GLN A 259 -7.50 -9.30 -7.97
C GLN A 259 -8.31 -8.01 -8.11
N ASP A 260 -8.55 -7.31 -7.00
CA ASP A 260 -9.41 -6.14 -6.90
C ASP A 260 -8.70 -4.96 -6.21
N ILE A 261 -7.38 -4.83 -6.39
CA ILE A 261 -6.56 -3.75 -5.80
C ILE A 261 -7.10 -2.34 -6.10
N ASP A 262 -7.80 -2.17 -7.23
CA ASP A 262 -8.45 -0.91 -7.60
C ASP A 262 -9.58 -0.46 -6.65
N LYS A 263 -10.03 -1.34 -5.73
CA LYS A 263 -11.00 -1.00 -4.68
C LYS A 263 -10.37 -0.23 -3.51
N ILE A 264 -9.04 -0.25 -3.40
CA ILE A 264 -8.32 0.57 -2.42
C ILE A 264 -8.31 2.02 -2.89
N THR A 265 -8.71 2.92 -2.00
CA THR A 265 -8.77 4.36 -2.27
C THR A 265 -7.42 5.02 -1.97
N MET A 266 -7.36 6.34 -2.18
CA MET A 266 -6.33 7.15 -1.52
C MET A 266 -6.46 7.07 0.00
N PHE A 267 -5.40 7.41 0.73
CA PHE A 267 -5.38 7.30 2.18
C PHE A 267 -5.77 8.65 2.79
N ALA A 268 -6.85 8.67 3.57
CA ALA A 268 -7.37 9.89 4.17
C ALA A 268 -6.52 10.38 5.36
N ASP A 269 -5.30 10.79 5.07
CA ASP A 269 -4.37 11.44 6.00
C ASP A 269 -4.55 12.97 6.00
N TYR A 270 -3.65 13.68 6.68
CA TYR A 270 -3.62 15.15 6.73
C TYR A 270 -2.84 15.78 5.57
N ARG A 271 -1.96 15.01 4.91
CA ARG A 271 -0.99 15.52 3.94
C ARG A 271 -1.59 15.69 2.56
N ILE A 272 -2.38 14.73 2.11
CA ILE A 272 -3.04 14.78 0.81
C ILE A 272 -4.09 15.90 0.73
N PRO A 273 -4.94 16.16 1.75
CA PRO A 273 -5.79 17.35 1.76
C PRO A 273 -5.02 18.66 1.58
N GLN A 274 -3.83 18.80 2.18
CA GLN A 274 -2.98 20.00 1.98
C GLN A 274 -2.53 20.12 0.52
N MET A 275 -2.07 19.01 -0.08
CA MET A 275 -1.62 19.00 -1.47
C MET A 275 -2.77 19.30 -2.44
N LEU A 276 -3.94 18.72 -2.22
CA LEU A 276 -5.13 18.97 -3.03
C LEU A 276 -5.63 20.41 -2.88
N HIS A 277 -5.56 21.00 -1.69
CA HIS A 277 -5.82 22.43 -1.48
C HIS A 277 -4.77 23.30 -2.20
N PHE A 278 -3.48 22.94 -2.15
CA PHE A 278 -2.42 23.62 -2.90
C PHE A 278 -2.65 23.60 -4.42
N LEU A 279 -3.18 22.49 -4.95
CA LEU A 279 -3.62 22.38 -6.35
C LEU A 279 -4.92 23.15 -6.65
N GLY A 280 -5.56 23.74 -5.64
CA GLY A 280 -6.84 24.42 -5.74
C GLY A 280 -8.05 23.49 -5.92
N CYS A 281 -7.87 22.19 -5.68
CA CYS A 281 -8.93 21.20 -5.82
C CYS A 281 -9.93 21.27 -4.65
N LEU A 282 -9.43 21.37 -3.41
CA LEU A 282 -10.26 21.57 -2.22
C LEU A 282 -10.44 23.06 -1.94
N MET A 283 -11.66 23.43 -1.55
CA MET A 283 -12.05 24.76 -1.07
C MET A 283 -12.67 24.63 0.32
N TYR A 284 -12.32 25.54 1.22
CA TYR A 284 -12.80 25.54 2.60
C TYR A 284 -13.77 26.68 2.86
N SER A 285 -14.69 26.48 3.81
CA SER A 285 -15.49 27.57 4.36
C SER A 285 -14.61 28.60 5.07
N PRO A 286 -15.08 29.86 5.22
CA PRO A 286 -14.31 30.88 5.93
C PRO A 286 -13.93 30.51 7.37
N SER A 287 -14.78 29.76 8.07
CA SER A 287 -14.53 29.30 9.44
C SER A 287 -13.40 28.28 9.48
N LEU A 288 -13.47 27.27 8.61
CA LEU A 288 -12.45 26.23 8.52
C LEU A 288 -11.10 26.81 8.06
N GLU A 289 -11.11 27.65 7.02
CA GLU A 289 -9.93 28.36 6.53
C GLU A 289 -9.27 29.21 7.63
N THR A 290 -10.07 29.91 8.45
CA THR A 290 -9.55 30.72 9.55
C THR A 290 -8.88 29.86 10.63
N ARG A 291 -9.50 28.73 11.01
CA ARG A 291 -8.93 27.76 11.96
C ARG A 291 -7.59 27.22 11.44
N ILE A 292 -7.56 26.79 10.18
CA ILE A 292 -6.36 26.30 9.49
C ILE A 292 -5.24 27.34 9.51
N ARG A 293 -5.53 28.59 9.13
CA ARG A 293 -4.54 29.69 9.10
C ARG A 293 -3.96 30.02 10.47
N LYS A 294 -4.75 29.83 11.53
CA LYS A 294 -4.32 30.04 12.91
C LYS A 294 -3.54 28.85 13.48
N GLN A 295 -3.31 27.80 12.70
CA GLN A 295 -2.65 26.55 13.13
C GLN A 295 -3.35 25.94 14.35
N GLU A 296 -4.66 26.07 14.35
CA GLU A 296 -5.54 25.75 15.44
C GLU A 296 -6.06 24.31 15.22
N GLU A 297 -5.92 23.43 16.23
CA GLU A 297 -6.18 21.99 16.10
C GLU A 297 -7.61 21.68 15.62
N ILE A 298 -7.78 20.76 14.68
CA ILE A 298 -9.12 20.34 14.28
C ILE A 298 -9.48 19.05 15.04
N PRO A 299 -10.55 19.06 15.86
CA PRO A 299 -10.87 17.94 16.73
C PRO A 299 -11.22 16.69 15.95
N SER A 300 -10.80 15.55 16.48
CA SER A 300 -11.15 14.24 15.92
C SER A 300 -12.64 13.96 16.08
N GLY A 301 -13.21 13.24 15.13
CA GLY A 301 -14.65 13.00 15.00
C GLY A 301 -15.46 14.25 14.66
N SER A 302 -14.84 15.42 14.49
CA SER A 302 -15.58 16.64 14.11
C SER A 302 -16.01 16.59 12.64
N ASN A 303 -17.10 17.28 12.31
CA ASN A 303 -17.53 17.38 10.91
C ASN A 303 -16.42 17.92 10.01
N TRP A 304 -15.58 18.85 10.49
CA TRP A 304 -14.44 19.34 9.72
C TRP A 304 -13.44 18.23 9.37
N GLU A 305 -12.99 17.44 10.34
CA GLU A 305 -12.10 16.30 10.06
C GLU A 305 -12.76 15.35 9.05
N ILE A 306 -14.00 14.94 9.32
CA ILE A 306 -14.71 13.95 8.51
C ILE A 306 -14.88 14.45 7.07
N GLU A 307 -15.29 15.72 6.88
CA GLU A 307 -15.45 16.32 5.57
C GLU A 307 -14.13 16.46 4.83
N LEU A 308 -13.04 16.84 5.50
CA LEU A 308 -11.71 16.95 4.88
C LEU A 308 -11.18 15.59 4.42
N ARG A 309 -11.32 14.56 5.25
CA ARG A 309 -10.91 13.18 4.94
C ARG A 309 -11.72 12.61 3.78
N ALA A 310 -13.05 12.65 3.88
CA ALA A 310 -13.94 12.10 2.86
C ALA A 310 -13.88 12.84 1.53
N THR A 311 -13.86 14.17 1.55
CA THR A 311 -13.82 14.98 0.33
C THR A 311 -12.48 14.80 -0.39
N SER A 312 -11.39 14.54 0.34
CA SER A 312 -10.09 14.20 -0.27
C SER A 312 -10.12 12.84 -0.96
N ILE A 313 -10.72 11.81 -0.34
CA ILE A 313 -10.93 10.51 -0.98
C ILE A 313 -11.72 10.68 -2.28
N TRP A 314 -12.83 11.41 -2.21
CA TRP A 314 -13.67 11.63 -3.37
C TRP A 314 -12.98 12.44 -4.46
N CYS A 315 -12.18 13.45 -4.09
CA CYS A 315 -11.41 14.25 -5.03
C CYS A 315 -10.42 13.39 -5.84
N VAL A 316 -9.66 12.53 -5.17
CA VAL A 316 -8.68 11.67 -5.86
C VAL A 316 -9.39 10.65 -6.76
N GLU A 317 -10.55 10.12 -6.35
CA GLU A 317 -11.36 9.28 -7.23
C GLU A 317 -11.82 10.03 -8.49
N LEU A 318 -12.27 11.29 -8.35
CA LEU A 318 -12.65 12.11 -9.51
C LEU A 318 -11.44 12.41 -10.42
N ILE A 319 -10.27 12.66 -9.83
CA ILE A 319 -9.00 12.82 -10.57
C ILE A 319 -8.69 11.53 -11.36
N ARG A 320 -8.73 10.37 -10.71
CA ARG A 320 -8.48 9.06 -11.36
C ARG A 320 -9.43 8.84 -12.53
N ARG A 321 -10.74 9.04 -12.32
CA ARG A 321 -11.76 8.89 -13.37
C ARG A 321 -11.53 9.84 -14.54
N GLU A 322 -11.12 11.07 -14.27
CA GLU A 322 -10.81 12.04 -15.33
C GLU A 322 -9.57 11.64 -16.12
N ILE A 323 -8.51 11.14 -15.46
CA ILE A 323 -7.32 10.59 -16.14
C ILE A 323 -7.72 9.42 -17.04
N GLU A 324 -8.48 8.45 -16.52
CA GLU A 324 -8.95 7.30 -17.29
C GLU A 324 -9.83 7.68 -18.49
N LYS A 325 -10.58 8.79 -18.37
CA LYS A 325 -11.43 9.30 -19.44
C LYS A 325 -10.61 10.00 -20.53
N GLN A 326 -9.60 10.76 -20.15
CA GLN A 326 -8.75 11.51 -21.10
C GLN A 326 -7.68 10.62 -21.76
N HIS A 327 -7.25 9.56 -21.07
CA HIS A 327 -6.16 8.67 -21.49
C HIS A 327 -6.63 7.18 -21.45
N PRO A 328 -7.49 6.73 -22.39
CA PRO A 328 -8.08 5.39 -22.38
C PRO A 328 -7.07 4.24 -22.44
N GLU A 329 -5.86 4.49 -22.95
CA GLU A 329 -4.74 3.53 -23.00
C GLU A 329 -4.37 2.97 -21.63
N VAL A 330 -4.67 3.70 -20.57
CA VAL A 330 -4.50 3.28 -19.17
C VAL A 330 -5.31 2.02 -18.85
N LYS A 331 -6.48 1.82 -19.47
CA LYS A 331 -7.33 0.64 -19.25
C LYS A 331 -6.84 -0.59 -19.98
N SER A 332 -6.23 -0.42 -21.15
CA SER A 332 -5.74 -1.53 -21.98
C SER A 332 -4.67 -2.36 -21.27
N VAL A 333 -3.83 -1.73 -20.43
CA VAL A 333 -2.79 -2.40 -19.63
C VAL A 333 -3.36 -3.43 -18.64
N LYS A 334 -4.56 -3.20 -18.10
CA LYS A 334 -5.22 -4.14 -17.15
C LYS A 334 -5.66 -5.44 -17.81
N THR A 335 -5.90 -5.42 -19.13
CA THR A 335 -6.45 -6.58 -19.87
C THR A 335 -5.34 -7.50 -20.38
N GLU A 336 -4.13 -6.98 -20.65
CA GLU A 336 -3.03 -7.80 -21.17
C GLU A 336 -2.40 -8.70 -20.09
N LYS A 337 -2.29 -8.23 -18.84
CA LYS A 337 -1.78 -9.04 -17.71
C LYS A 337 -2.69 -10.24 -17.34
N SER A 338 -3.96 -10.25 -17.77
CA SER A 338 -4.91 -11.32 -17.44
C SER A 338 -4.99 -12.44 -18.51
N THR A 339 -4.21 -12.38 -19.59
CA THR A 339 -4.31 -13.36 -20.71
C THR A 339 -3.03 -14.11 -21.09
N SER A 340 -1.95 -14.06 -20.30
CA SER A 340 -0.77 -14.91 -20.56
C SER A 340 -0.75 -16.17 -19.70
N ASN A 341 -1.68 -17.11 -19.96
CA ASN A 341 -1.44 -18.53 -19.67
C ASN A 341 -1.56 -19.31 -20.96
N GLY A 342 -0.39 -19.69 -21.50
CA GLY A 342 -0.27 -20.54 -22.67
C GLY A 342 -0.78 -21.94 -22.38
N HIS A 343 -1.89 -22.32 -23.00
CA HIS A 343 -2.25 -23.72 -23.17
C HIS A 343 -1.88 -24.17 -24.59
N SER A 344 -0.67 -24.74 -24.71
CA SER A 344 -0.38 -25.71 -25.76
C SER A 344 -1.12 -27.01 -25.43
N SER A 345 -2.32 -27.18 -26.00
CA SER A 345 -3.04 -28.45 -25.92
C SER A 345 -2.59 -29.37 -27.06
N LEU A 346 -1.66 -30.27 -26.72
CA LEU A 346 -1.47 -31.53 -27.43
C LEU A 346 -2.74 -32.37 -27.26
N SER A 347 -3.49 -32.56 -28.34
CA SER A 347 -4.64 -33.47 -28.37
C SER A 347 -4.18 -34.87 -28.79
N HIS A 348 -4.44 -35.84 -27.91
CA HIS A 348 -4.49 -37.26 -28.22
C HIS A 348 -5.88 -37.77 -27.88
N SER A 349 -6.61 -38.26 -28.88
CA SER A 349 -7.47 -39.44 -28.74
C SER A 349 -7.98 -39.93 -30.10
N ASN A 350 -8.00 -41.25 -30.19
CA ASN A 350 -8.26 -42.11 -31.33
C ASN A 350 -9.72 -42.10 -31.80
N GLY A 351 -9.95 -42.41 -33.10
CA GLY A 351 -11.27 -42.85 -33.56
C GLY A 351 -11.44 -43.03 -35.08
N LEU A 352 -10.96 -44.17 -35.61
CA LEU A 352 -11.56 -45.00 -36.67
C LEU A 352 -12.14 -44.35 -37.95
N SER A 353 -11.51 -44.58 -39.11
CA SER A 353 -12.02 -45.40 -40.25
C SER A 353 -11.34 -45.08 -41.61
N HIS A 354 -11.00 -46.15 -42.34
CA HIS A 354 -10.37 -46.26 -43.68
C HIS A 354 -11.35 -45.97 -44.85
N PRO A 355 -10.97 -46.05 -46.17
CA PRO A 355 -9.67 -45.94 -46.88
C PRO A 355 -9.73 -45.10 -48.19
N ASN A 356 -8.65 -45.16 -48.99
CA ASN A 356 -8.39 -44.65 -50.36
C ASN A 356 -7.72 -43.26 -50.41
N GLY A 357 -6.61 -43.04 -51.13
CA GLY A 357 -5.80 -43.87 -52.01
C GLY A 357 -4.66 -43.04 -52.62
N HIS A 358 -3.67 -43.72 -53.18
CA HIS A 358 -2.61 -43.25 -54.10
C HIS A 358 -1.62 -42.16 -53.60
N CYS A 359 -0.36 -42.52 -53.37
CA CYS A 359 0.74 -42.79 -54.32
C CYS A 359 1.56 -41.54 -54.67
N ARG A 360 2.80 -41.50 -54.15
CA ARG A 360 4.11 -41.21 -54.81
C ARG A 360 5.05 -40.49 -53.84
N GLU A 361 6.16 -41.15 -53.44
CA GLU A 361 7.52 -41.02 -54.03
C GLU A 361 8.08 -39.61 -53.74
N THR A 362 9.23 -39.39 -53.09
CA THR A 362 10.53 -40.08 -53.23
C THR A 362 11.55 -39.55 -52.20
N SER A 363 12.41 -40.47 -51.72
CA SER A 363 13.88 -40.34 -51.52
C SER A 363 14.43 -39.35 -50.47
N GLN A 364 15.03 -39.83 -49.36
CA GLN A 364 16.45 -40.26 -49.20
C GLN A 364 17.43 -39.08 -49.43
N THR A 365 18.29 -38.69 -48.48
CA THR A 365 19.49 -39.38 -47.94
C THR A 365 19.94 -38.70 -46.63
N GLN A 366 20.32 -39.40 -45.53
CA GLN A 366 21.67 -39.93 -45.18
C GLN A 366 22.80 -38.88 -45.32
N ASN A 367 23.81 -38.70 -44.45
CA ASN A 367 24.36 -39.36 -43.24
C ASN A 367 25.24 -38.30 -42.51
N GLY A 368 25.49 -38.43 -41.19
CA GLY A 368 26.79 -38.83 -40.62
C GLY A 368 27.73 -37.62 -40.40
N ASN A 369 28.00 -37.19 -39.17
CA ASN A 369 28.86 -37.74 -38.11
C ASN A 369 30.20 -36.97 -38.00
N ASP A 370 30.45 -36.56 -36.75
CA ASP A 370 31.72 -36.54 -36.02
C ASP A 370 32.81 -35.48 -36.29
N ASP A 371 33.04 -34.73 -35.20
CA ASP A 371 34.31 -34.61 -34.46
C ASP A 371 35.30 -33.43 -34.65
N GLN A 372 35.68 -32.97 -33.45
CA GLN A 372 36.97 -32.46 -32.98
C GLN A 372 37.31 -30.95 -32.97
N MET A 373 37.50 -30.51 -31.71
CA MET A 373 38.42 -29.50 -31.18
C MET A 373 39.63 -29.16 -32.05
N ASP A 374 40.00 -27.87 -32.16
CA ASP A 374 41.17 -27.36 -31.43
C ASP A 374 41.27 -25.82 -31.39
N THR A 375 42.01 -25.39 -30.37
CA THR A 375 42.54 -24.12 -29.90
C THR A 375 42.93 -23.00 -30.90
N GLN A 376 42.81 -21.73 -30.45
CA GLN A 376 43.88 -20.71 -30.32
C GLN A 376 43.37 -19.24 -30.43
N ALA A 377 43.68 -18.42 -29.42
CA ALA A 377 43.84 -16.96 -29.50
C ALA A 377 45.24 -16.63 -30.10
N PRO A 378 45.68 -15.39 -30.44
CA PRO A 378 45.27 -14.08 -29.88
C PRO A 378 45.34 -12.86 -30.86
N GLN A 379 45.17 -11.66 -30.28
CA GLN A 379 45.83 -10.37 -30.63
C GLN A 379 44.96 -9.18 -31.12
N THR A 380 44.87 -8.19 -30.21
CA THR A 380 45.11 -6.74 -30.35
C THR A 380 44.74 -5.99 -31.64
N GLY A 381 44.02 -4.87 -31.50
CA GLY A 381 43.98 -3.80 -32.51
C GLY A 381 43.09 -2.62 -32.12
N HIS A 382 43.69 -1.56 -31.57
CA HIS A 382 43.12 -0.21 -31.54
C HIS A 382 42.90 0.32 -32.96
N PHE A 383 41.77 0.95 -33.29
CA PHE A 383 41.73 2.15 -34.15
C PHE A 383 40.40 2.92 -34.06
N ARG A 384 40.51 4.24 -33.84
CA ARG A 384 39.47 5.26 -33.98
C ARG A 384 39.38 5.71 -35.44
N ARG A 385 38.16 5.91 -35.99
CA ARG A 385 37.63 7.20 -36.51
C ARG A 385 36.39 7.05 -37.42
N HIS A 386 35.38 7.86 -37.08
CA HIS A 386 34.49 8.69 -37.93
C HIS A 386 33.74 8.15 -39.17
N SER A 387 32.41 8.32 -39.10
CA SER A 387 31.58 9.24 -39.92
C SER A 387 30.58 8.64 -40.94
N ARG A 388 29.29 8.86 -40.60
CA ARG A 388 28.12 9.21 -41.46
C ARG A 388 27.65 8.11 -42.45
N HIS A 389 26.36 7.80 -42.62
CA HIS A 389 25.18 8.66 -42.77
C HIS A 389 23.85 7.92 -42.46
N SER A 390 22.82 8.69 -42.05
CA SER A 390 21.34 8.53 -42.17
C SER A 390 20.77 7.29 -42.87
N SER A 391 19.62 6.69 -42.52
CA SER A 391 18.32 7.23 -42.06
C SER A 391 17.37 6.04 -41.86
N ALA A 392 16.53 6.07 -40.82
CA ALA A 392 15.09 5.79 -40.91
C ALA A 392 14.50 5.84 -39.49
N ALA A 393 13.62 6.80 -39.28
CA ALA A 393 12.80 6.91 -38.09
C ALA A 393 11.87 5.69 -38.01
N SER A 394 12.03 4.86 -36.98
CA SER A 394 10.96 4.02 -36.48
C SER A 394 10.41 4.69 -35.21
N ASN A 395 9.26 5.34 -35.38
CA ASN A 395 8.38 5.69 -34.27
C ASN A 395 7.87 4.39 -33.65
N ALA A 396 8.62 3.83 -32.70
CA ALA A 396 8.12 2.83 -31.77
C ALA A 396 7.57 3.59 -30.53
N PRO A 397 6.38 3.27 -30.02
CA PRO A 397 5.87 3.93 -28.82
C PRO A 397 6.80 3.61 -27.65
N LEU A 398 7.41 4.65 -27.07
CA LEU A 398 8.07 4.57 -25.77
C LEU A 398 6.99 4.56 -24.68
N GLY A 399 6.97 3.49 -23.88
CA GLY A 399 6.24 3.44 -22.61
C GLY A 399 5.52 2.12 -22.41
N THR A 400 6.16 1.18 -21.71
CA THR A 400 5.48 0.08 -21.04
C THR A 400 4.39 0.67 -20.14
N GLY A 401 3.13 0.44 -20.48
CA GLY A 401 2.00 1.16 -19.90
C GLY A 401 1.90 0.94 -18.39
N VAL A 402 1.93 2.04 -17.63
CA VAL A 402 1.68 2.03 -16.18
C VAL A 402 0.17 2.17 -16.00
N SER A 403 -0.49 1.16 -15.44
CA SER A 403 -1.87 1.26 -14.98
C SER A 403 -1.94 2.25 -13.82
N ILE A 404 -2.80 3.27 -13.90
CA ILE A 404 -3.02 4.21 -12.80
C ILE A 404 -4.12 3.69 -11.87
N ASN A 405 -3.93 3.85 -10.56
CA ASN A 405 -4.94 3.61 -9.54
C ASN A 405 -4.86 4.69 -8.45
N ALA A 406 -5.78 4.67 -7.49
CA ALA A 406 -5.82 5.68 -6.44
C ALA A 406 -4.58 5.65 -5.52
N ILE A 407 -4.02 4.46 -5.26
CA ILE A 407 -2.78 4.27 -4.48
C ILE A 407 -1.61 5.03 -5.12
N LEU A 408 -1.38 4.85 -6.43
CA LEU A 408 -0.27 5.50 -7.12
C LEU A 408 -0.42 7.02 -7.18
N ILE A 409 -1.65 7.53 -7.29
CA ILE A 409 -1.92 8.96 -7.21
C ILE A 409 -1.61 9.48 -5.80
N ASP A 410 -2.01 8.74 -4.77
CA ASP A 410 -1.75 9.06 -3.37
C ASP A 410 -0.26 9.17 -3.08
N PHE A 411 0.51 8.11 -3.37
CA PHE A 411 1.97 8.10 -3.20
C PHE A 411 2.64 9.26 -3.95
N PHE A 412 2.22 9.51 -5.20
CA PHE A 412 2.74 10.62 -6.00
C PHE A 412 2.47 11.99 -5.36
N LEU A 413 1.25 12.21 -4.85
CA LEU A 413 0.86 13.46 -4.19
C LEU A 413 1.63 13.64 -2.88
N TYR A 414 1.80 12.58 -2.09
CA TYR A 414 2.58 12.59 -0.86
C TYR A 414 4.04 12.97 -1.12
N ASP A 415 4.69 12.29 -2.06
CA ASP A 415 6.08 12.57 -2.46
C ASP A 415 6.27 13.99 -2.98
N THR A 416 5.33 14.45 -3.81
CA THR A 416 5.35 15.82 -4.35
C THR A 416 5.23 16.85 -3.23
N MET A 417 4.37 16.62 -2.26
CA MET A 417 4.21 17.52 -1.13
C MET A 417 5.47 17.53 -0.25
N LYS A 418 6.12 16.37 -0.03
CA LYS A 418 7.42 16.27 0.66
C LYS A 418 8.54 17.00 -0.09
N GLU A 419 8.54 16.97 -1.42
CA GLU A 419 9.48 17.72 -2.25
C GLU A 419 9.26 19.24 -2.13
N LEU A 420 8.00 19.70 -2.08
CA LEU A 420 7.65 21.11 -1.87
C LEU A 420 8.06 21.61 -0.47
N GLU A 421 7.89 20.77 0.56
CA GLU A 421 8.35 21.03 1.94
C GLU A 421 9.85 21.33 1.97
N LYS A 422 10.65 20.44 1.36
CA LYS A 422 12.12 20.59 1.27
C LYS A 422 12.54 21.85 0.52
N GLN A 423 11.71 22.34 -0.40
CA GLN A 423 11.95 23.57 -1.16
C GLN A 423 11.42 24.83 -0.46
N GLY A 424 10.72 24.71 0.68
CA GLY A 424 10.10 25.83 1.39
C GLY A 424 8.96 26.51 0.61
N ARG A 425 8.24 25.76 -0.23
CA ARG A 425 7.19 26.28 -1.15
C ARG A 425 5.76 25.95 -0.71
N GLU A 426 5.56 25.61 0.55
CA GLU A 426 4.25 25.32 1.13
C GLU A 426 3.48 26.60 1.48
N ASN A 427 2.18 26.65 1.14
CA ASN A 427 1.34 27.83 1.39
C ASN A 427 0.36 27.65 2.56
N SER A 428 0.17 26.43 3.10
CA SER A 428 -0.77 26.17 4.21
C SER A 428 -0.45 24.83 4.89
N THR A 429 -0.29 24.84 6.20
CA THR A 429 -0.06 23.63 7.02
C THR A 429 -1.18 23.53 8.05
N PHE A 430 -1.93 22.42 8.03
CA PHE A 430 -2.93 22.09 9.04
C PHE A 430 -2.91 20.60 9.34
N ILE A 431 -3.35 20.26 10.55
CA ILE A 431 -3.23 18.95 11.16
C ILE A 431 -4.60 18.58 11.70
N PHE A 432 -5.00 17.34 11.46
CA PHE A 432 -6.21 16.77 12.07
C PHE A 432 -5.81 15.69 13.05
N THR A 433 -6.66 15.41 14.01
CA THR A 433 -6.42 14.30 14.93
C THR A 433 -6.99 12.98 14.36
N GLU A 434 -6.17 11.95 14.19
CA GLU A 434 -6.61 10.59 13.82
C GLU A 434 -7.05 9.85 15.10
N THR A 435 -8.24 9.24 15.08
CA THR A 435 -8.70 8.38 16.16
C THR A 435 -8.03 7.01 16.04
N LEU A 436 -7.28 6.61 17.06
CA LEU A 436 -6.87 5.22 17.27
C LEU A 436 -7.87 4.57 18.21
N SER A 437 -8.51 3.50 17.77
CA SER A 437 -9.25 2.61 18.67
C SER A 437 -8.25 1.60 19.27
N ALA A 438 -7.75 1.89 20.48
CA ALA A 438 -6.93 0.95 21.25
C ALA A 438 -7.80 0.38 22.39
N GLY A 439 -8.62 -0.63 22.06
CA GLY A 439 -9.59 -1.19 23.01
C GLY A 439 -10.65 -0.18 23.49
N SER A 440 -10.91 -0.11 24.80
CA SER A 440 -11.99 0.68 25.41
C SER A 440 -11.78 2.20 25.43
N ARG A 441 -10.74 2.72 24.77
CA ARG A 441 -10.42 4.15 24.73
C ARG A 441 -10.07 4.57 23.30
N ASP A 442 -10.82 5.54 22.79
CA ASP A 442 -10.43 6.29 21.60
C ASP A 442 -9.27 7.22 21.98
N VAL A 443 -8.07 6.96 21.44
CA VAL A 443 -6.92 7.85 21.58
C VAL A 443 -6.90 8.79 20.37
N TYR A 444 -7.01 10.08 20.65
CA TYR A 444 -6.94 11.12 19.63
C TYR A 444 -5.49 11.51 19.39
N THR A 445 -5.00 11.25 18.18
CA THR A 445 -3.59 11.47 17.84
C THR A 445 -3.44 12.64 16.89
N ARG A 446 -2.69 13.68 17.26
CA ARG A 446 -2.42 14.81 16.37
C ARG A 446 -1.61 14.33 15.16
N CYS A 447 -2.16 14.43 13.96
CA CYS A 447 -1.51 14.07 12.70
C CYS A 447 -1.18 15.29 11.84
#